data_AF-A0A9W4TGC0-F1
#
_entry.id   AF-A0A9W4TGC0-F1
#
_cell.length_a   1.000
_cell.length_b   1.000
_cell.length_c   1.000
_cell.angle_alpha   90.00
_cell.angle_beta   90.00
_cell.angle_gamma   90.00
#
_symmetry.space_group_name_H-M   'P 1'
#
loop_
_entity.id
_entity.type
_entity.pdbx_description
1 polymer ?
#
loop_
_entity_poly.entity_id
_entity_poly.type
_entity_poly.pdbx_seq_one_letter_code
_entity_poly.pdbx_strand_id
1 'polypeptide(L)'
;MKKKTLLLLFFLGNLLVQGQTEYGVLIRSTMNPKNPNASSTRYTICGVLDYSIEGSIDMHIKEFCTNNIIPLNGAEKIQYDFFYAKNIDGLFILDAEINSRYQSICSKEYAIPYDKSTFKEATLGGCAGRSNVWSIHLTQPAANNVCSDDAITLNNGWNWQYQYDATEWKPLPSQFQGKRSITFNLKDIGGYDGKSQIFFQAGYQTQFTNTVTYKIIPCSPVLNRPSDPNFTNCSYSNGSVIYTFSRPLETTKEEKYLFNRNPVGSGPATSAKSDDPDVEKISEHSYKWKNIPPGQYEFKYQTQFANNTPSTMSAVTNFTITQNPNGPLTFKVKEIMPTCSEDTDGGIEISASGGTPPYYYLLDGEPLAQKHPFISPYKIPIKTDGTYTVIVVDKYNCEE
;
A
#
# COMPACT_ATOMS: atom_id res chain seq x y z
N MET A 1 -24.37 33.07 -40.68
CA MET A 1 -23.59 31.81 -40.68
C MET A 1 -23.91 31.03 -39.41
N LYS A 2 -24.80 30.03 -39.48
CA LYS A 2 -25.14 29.15 -38.34
C LYS A 2 -24.06 28.06 -38.24
N LYS A 3 -23.22 28.09 -37.21
CA LYS A 3 -22.28 27.01 -36.91
C LYS A 3 -23.08 25.83 -36.33
N LYS A 4 -23.08 24.71 -37.06
CA LYS A 4 -23.58 23.41 -36.59
C LYS A 4 -22.57 22.87 -35.57
N THR A 5 -23.00 22.74 -34.32
CA THR A 5 -22.27 22.00 -33.30
C THR A 5 -22.43 20.51 -33.60
N LEU A 6 -21.35 19.86 -34.01
CA LEU A 6 -21.25 18.42 -34.22
C LEU A 6 -21.22 17.76 -32.83
N LEU A 7 -22.36 17.25 -32.39
CA LEU A 7 -22.47 16.46 -31.16
C LEU A 7 -21.90 15.07 -31.47
N LEU A 8 -20.66 14.81 -31.03
CA LEU A 8 -20.04 13.49 -31.08
C LEU A 8 -20.80 12.58 -30.09
N LEU A 9 -21.74 11.80 -30.59
CA LEU A 9 -22.35 10.69 -29.87
C LEU A 9 -21.27 9.63 -29.61
N PHE A 10 -20.70 9.65 -28.40
CA PHE A 10 -19.95 8.51 -27.88
C PHE A 10 -20.90 7.31 -27.84
N PHE A 11 -20.65 6.35 -28.73
CA PHE A 11 -21.25 5.02 -28.69
C PHE A 11 -20.79 4.33 -27.40
N LEU A 12 -21.58 4.46 -26.33
CA LEU A 12 -21.59 3.46 -25.26
C LEU A 12 -22.22 2.20 -25.86
N GLY A 13 -21.36 1.34 -26.41
CA GLY A 13 -21.69 -0.07 -26.66
C GLY A 13 -21.85 -0.78 -25.31
N ASN A 14 -22.94 -0.48 -24.60
CA ASN A 14 -23.49 -1.40 -23.61
C ASN A 14 -24.05 -2.59 -24.40
N LEU A 15 -23.19 -3.56 -24.68
CA LEU A 15 -23.62 -4.94 -24.86
C LEU A 15 -24.18 -5.38 -23.51
N LEU A 16 -25.49 -5.19 -23.36
CA LEU A 16 -26.33 -5.82 -22.36
C LEU A 16 -26.16 -7.33 -22.52
N VAL A 17 -25.21 -7.91 -21.77
CA VAL A 17 -25.28 -9.31 -21.38
C VAL A 17 -26.49 -9.41 -20.48
N GLN A 18 -27.57 -10.00 -20.98
CA GLN A 18 -28.73 -10.34 -20.17
C GLN A 18 -28.27 -11.16 -18.95
N GLY A 19 -28.41 -10.61 -17.75
CA GLY A 19 -28.52 -11.41 -16.52
C GLY A 19 -27.50 -11.18 -15.41
N GLN A 20 -26.41 -10.41 -15.60
CA GLN A 20 -25.49 -10.12 -14.50
C GLN A 20 -26.16 -9.16 -13.51
N THR A 21 -26.35 -9.60 -12.26
CA THR A 21 -26.86 -8.75 -11.18
C THR A 21 -25.74 -8.36 -10.23
N GLU A 22 -25.99 -7.32 -9.44
CA GLU A 22 -25.01 -6.85 -8.46
C GLU A 22 -24.76 -7.84 -7.32
N TYR A 23 -25.76 -8.68 -7.02
CA TYR A 23 -25.74 -9.65 -5.93
C TYR A 23 -26.08 -11.04 -6.43
N GLY A 24 -25.36 -12.04 -5.93
CA GLY A 24 -25.68 -13.45 -6.07
C GLY A 24 -25.69 -14.13 -4.71
N VAL A 25 -26.30 -15.31 -4.62
CA VAL A 25 -26.25 -16.14 -3.41
C VAL A 25 -25.74 -17.50 -3.81
N LEU A 26 -24.68 -17.95 -3.14
CA LEU A 26 -24.14 -19.29 -3.25
C LEU A 26 -24.53 -20.09 -2.01
N ILE A 27 -25.15 -21.24 -2.23
CA ILE A 27 -25.53 -22.15 -1.16
C ILE A 27 -24.73 -23.42 -1.32
N ARG A 28 -24.04 -23.82 -0.26
CA ARG A 28 -23.43 -25.14 -0.14
C ARG A 28 -24.25 -25.98 0.83
N SER A 29 -24.95 -26.96 0.30
CA SER A 29 -25.74 -27.88 1.10
C SER A 29 -25.01 -29.21 1.23
N THR A 30 -24.86 -29.63 2.48
CA THR A 30 -24.22 -30.88 2.85
C THR A 30 -25.28 -31.75 3.48
N MET A 31 -25.55 -32.90 2.88
CA MET A 31 -26.52 -33.84 3.41
C MET A 31 -25.87 -35.14 3.84
N ASN A 32 -26.21 -35.55 5.05
CA ASN A 32 -25.86 -36.85 5.59
C ASN A 32 -27.12 -37.72 5.58
N PRO A 33 -27.23 -38.67 4.63
CA PRO A 33 -28.40 -39.55 4.55
C PRO A 33 -28.48 -40.56 5.71
N LYS A 34 -27.46 -40.60 6.58
CA LYS A 34 -27.40 -41.52 7.72
C LYS A 34 -28.24 -40.96 8.88
N ASN A 35 -29.41 -41.55 9.13
CA ASN A 35 -30.20 -41.24 10.32
C ASN A 35 -29.57 -41.92 11.55
N PRO A 36 -29.06 -41.18 12.55
CA PRO A 36 -28.46 -41.78 13.76
C PRO A 36 -29.49 -42.50 14.66
N ASN A 37 -30.79 -42.24 14.49
CA ASN A 37 -31.87 -42.80 15.30
C ASN A 37 -32.69 -43.89 14.57
N ALA A 38 -32.33 -44.26 13.33
CA ALA A 38 -33.03 -45.31 12.61
C ALA A 38 -32.58 -46.69 13.09
N SER A 39 -33.33 -47.27 14.02
CA SER A 39 -33.16 -48.66 14.49
C SER A 39 -33.55 -49.72 13.46
N SER A 40 -34.04 -49.34 12.27
CA SER A 40 -34.47 -50.27 11.22
C SER A 40 -33.84 -49.97 9.86
N THR A 41 -33.27 -51.02 9.28
CA THR A 41 -32.46 -51.05 8.06
C THR A 41 -33.27 -50.96 6.76
N ARG A 42 -34.49 -50.38 6.75
CA ARG A 42 -35.45 -50.55 5.63
C ARG A 42 -36.04 -49.29 4.99
N TYR A 43 -35.67 -48.09 5.41
CA TYR A 43 -36.29 -46.87 4.90
C TYR A 43 -35.33 -46.04 4.05
N THR A 44 -35.72 -45.76 2.80
CA THR A 44 -35.09 -44.68 2.03
C THR A 44 -35.60 -43.35 2.56
N ILE A 45 -34.69 -42.50 3.01
CA ILE A 45 -34.96 -41.12 3.40
C ILE A 45 -34.75 -40.25 2.15
N CYS A 46 -35.77 -39.54 1.70
CA CYS A 46 -35.68 -38.60 0.58
C CYS A 46 -35.84 -37.18 1.13
N GLY A 47 -34.88 -36.30 0.84
CA GLY A 47 -34.93 -34.91 1.26
C GLY A 47 -35.09 -33.97 0.08
N VAL A 48 -35.89 -32.92 0.29
CA VAL A 48 -36.02 -31.77 -0.59
C VAL A 48 -35.50 -30.55 0.18
N LEU A 49 -34.63 -29.77 -0.45
CA LEU A 49 -34.26 -28.45 0.06
C LEU A 49 -34.78 -27.40 -0.92
N ASP A 50 -35.61 -26.52 -0.37
CA ASP A 50 -36.24 -25.42 -1.11
C ASP A 50 -35.69 -24.10 -0.60
N TYR A 51 -35.20 -23.30 -1.54
CA TYR A 51 -34.69 -21.96 -1.28
C TYR A 51 -35.56 -20.95 -2.00
N SER A 52 -36.02 -19.95 -1.26
CA SER A 52 -36.67 -18.79 -1.84
C SER A 52 -36.17 -17.52 -1.17
N ILE A 53 -36.23 -16.41 -1.90
CA ILE A 53 -36.07 -15.10 -1.27
C ILE A 53 -37.35 -14.32 -1.50
N GLU A 54 -37.89 -13.76 -0.43
CA GLU A 54 -39.12 -12.96 -0.47
C GLU A 54 -38.97 -11.84 -1.52
N GLY A 55 -39.93 -11.78 -2.46
CA GLY A 55 -39.89 -10.82 -3.59
C GLY A 55 -39.01 -11.25 -4.78
N SER A 56 -38.28 -12.36 -4.69
CA SER A 56 -37.61 -13.02 -5.82
C SER A 56 -38.49 -14.13 -6.40
N ILE A 57 -38.57 -14.21 -7.72
CA ILE A 57 -39.27 -15.29 -8.44
C ILE A 57 -38.45 -16.59 -8.52
N ASP A 58 -37.22 -16.59 -8.00
CA ASP A 58 -36.27 -17.70 -8.16
C ASP A 58 -36.40 -18.72 -7.00
N MET A 59 -37.49 -19.50 -6.99
CA MET A 59 -37.62 -20.67 -6.11
C MET A 59 -36.79 -21.84 -6.67
N HIS A 60 -35.78 -22.28 -5.91
CA HIS A 60 -34.92 -23.39 -6.31
C HIS A 60 -35.20 -24.62 -5.45
N ILE A 61 -35.79 -25.63 -6.07
CA ILE A 61 -36.12 -26.93 -5.45
C ILE A 61 -35.03 -27.92 -5.83
N LYS A 62 -34.38 -28.52 -4.84
CA LYS A 62 -33.32 -29.52 -5.05
C LYS A 62 -33.66 -30.84 -4.38
N GLU A 63 -33.95 -31.82 -5.21
CA GLU A 63 -34.12 -33.22 -4.81
C GLU A 63 -32.77 -33.93 -4.74
N PHE A 64 -32.50 -34.61 -3.63
CA PHE A 64 -31.23 -35.30 -3.42
C PHE A 64 -31.25 -36.79 -3.80
N CYS A 65 -32.38 -37.27 -4.32
CA CYS A 65 -32.62 -38.65 -4.68
C CYS A 65 -33.22 -38.74 -6.08
N THR A 66 -32.64 -39.55 -6.94
CA THR A 66 -33.32 -40.06 -8.13
C THR A 66 -33.95 -41.41 -7.77
N ASN A 67 -35.25 -41.57 -8.00
CA ASN A 67 -35.98 -42.84 -7.86
C ASN A 67 -36.14 -43.41 -6.42
N ASN A 68 -36.19 -42.58 -5.38
CA ASN A 68 -36.46 -43.03 -4.00
C ASN A 68 -35.48 -44.10 -3.46
N ILE A 69 -34.21 -44.08 -3.87
CA ILE A 69 -33.17 -44.97 -3.34
C ILE A 69 -31.91 -44.17 -2.98
N ILE A 70 -31.61 -44.06 -1.68
CA ILE A 70 -30.28 -43.73 -1.17
C ILE A 70 -29.69 -45.02 -0.58
N PRO A 71 -28.46 -45.42 -0.94
CA PRO A 71 -27.77 -46.50 -0.25
C PRO A 71 -27.62 -46.16 1.24
N LEU A 72 -27.96 -47.10 2.12
CA LEU A 72 -27.86 -46.97 3.60
C LEU A 72 -26.42 -46.66 4.11
N ASN A 73 -25.42 -46.86 3.26
CA ASN A 73 -24.01 -46.51 3.45
C ASN A 73 -23.54 -45.39 2.51
N GLY A 74 -24.46 -44.54 2.05
CA GLY A 74 -24.17 -43.45 1.14
C GLY A 74 -23.21 -42.44 1.77
N ALA A 75 -22.18 -42.06 1.02
CA ALA A 75 -21.31 -40.95 1.39
C ALA A 75 -22.12 -39.65 1.52
N GLU A 76 -21.60 -38.73 2.33
CA GLU A 76 -22.10 -37.37 2.43
C GLU A 76 -22.22 -36.75 1.03
N LYS A 77 -23.38 -36.19 0.71
CA LYS A 77 -23.61 -35.49 -0.57
C LYS A 77 -23.43 -34.00 -0.36
N ILE A 78 -22.55 -33.39 -1.15
CA ILE A 78 -22.36 -31.94 -1.18
C ILE A 78 -22.92 -31.42 -2.51
N GLN A 79 -23.73 -30.39 -2.42
CA GLN A 79 -24.29 -29.71 -3.57
C GLN A 79 -24.10 -28.19 -3.44
N TYR A 80 -23.96 -27.54 -4.58
CA TYR A 80 -23.88 -26.10 -4.68
C TYR A 80 -24.99 -25.58 -5.58
N ASP A 81 -25.61 -24.48 -5.14
CA ASP A 81 -26.64 -23.76 -5.85
C ASP A 81 -26.28 -22.28 -5.90
N PHE A 82 -26.45 -21.66 -7.07
CA PHE A 82 -26.22 -20.25 -7.25
C PHE A 82 -27.39 -19.63 -7.99
N PHE A 83 -27.83 -18.48 -7.51
CA PHE A 83 -28.86 -17.69 -8.19
C PHE A 83 -28.65 -16.20 -7.89
N TYR A 84 -29.28 -15.38 -8.72
CA TYR A 84 -29.16 -13.94 -8.65
C TYR A 84 -30.18 -13.34 -7.69
N ALA A 85 -29.75 -12.30 -6.98
CA ALA A 85 -30.54 -11.58 -6.00
C ALA A 85 -30.98 -10.23 -6.62
N LYS A 86 -32.25 -10.11 -7.04
CA LYS A 86 -32.70 -8.97 -7.89
C LYS A 86 -33.43 -7.81 -7.19
N ASN A 87 -33.94 -7.95 -5.96
CA ASN A 87 -34.63 -6.86 -5.22
C ASN A 87 -34.99 -7.31 -3.80
N ILE A 88 -34.09 -7.18 -2.83
CA ILE A 88 -34.25 -7.91 -1.57
C ILE A 88 -33.60 -7.21 -0.40
N ASP A 89 -34.29 -6.19 0.11
CA ASP A 89 -34.33 -6.06 1.55
C ASP A 89 -35.57 -6.87 1.98
N GLY A 90 -35.37 -8.01 2.64
CA GLY A 90 -36.46 -8.99 2.88
C GLY A 90 -35.99 -10.24 3.61
N LEU A 91 -36.79 -11.30 3.60
CA LEU A 91 -36.43 -12.59 4.22
C LEU A 91 -35.92 -13.60 3.18
N PHE A 92 -34.73 -14.14 3.44
CA PHE A 92 -34.25 -15.36 2.82
C PHE A 92 -34.92 -16.55 3.54
N ILE A 93 -35.75 -17.30 2.82
CA ILE A 93 -36.47 -18.43 3.38
C ILE A 93 -35.80 -19.72 2.90
N LEU A 94 -35.39 -20.55 3.87
CA LEU A 94 -34.97 -21.92 3.65
C LEU A 94 -36.03 -22.85 4.22
N ASP A 95 -36.59 -23.68 3.35
CA ASP A 95 -37.40 -24.81 3.75
C ASP A 95 -36.63 -26.10 3.50
N ALA A 96 -36.48 -26.88 4.57
CA ALA A 96 -35.82 -28.17 4.53
C ALA A 96 -36.80 -29.25 4.95
N GLU A 97 -37.26 -30.06 3.99
CA GLU A 97 -38.17 -31.16 4.24
C GLU A 97 -37.51 -32.51 3.97
N ILE A 98 -37.76 -33.47 4.87
CA ILE A 98 -37.37 -34.85 4.68
C ILE A 98 -38.60 -35.74 4.77
N ASN A 99 -38.85 -36.42 3.67
CA ASN A 99 -39.95 -37.33 3.50
C ASN A 99 -39.46 -38.78 3.41
N SER A 100 -40.19 -39.68 4.05
CA SER A 100 -40.13 -41.11 3.73
C SER A 100 -41.28 -41.45 2.79
N ARG A 101 -41.26 -42.66 2.21
CA ARG A 101 -42.36 -43.19 1.38
C ARG A 101 -43.73 -43.24 2.12
N TYR A 102 -43.77 -43.04 3.44
CA TYR A 102 -44.96 -43.21 4.26
C TYR A 102 -45.30 -42.02 5.18
N GLN A 103 -44.35 -41.10 5.46
CA GLN A 103 -44.56 -39.96 6.36
C GLN A 103 -43.47 -38.90 6.22
N SER A 104 -43.81 -37.63 6.44
CA SER A 104 -42.84 -36.54 6.69
C SER A 104 -42.09 -36.81 7.99
N ILE A 105 -40.76 -36.97 7.88
CA ILE A 105 -39.88 -37.29 9.01
C ILE A 105 -39.51 -36.02 9.77
N CYS A 106 -39.30 -34.92 9.04
CA CYS A 106 -38.92 -33.64 9.60
C CYS A 106 -39.12 -32.53 8.56
N SER A 107 -39.64 -31.39 9.01
CA SER A 107 -39.68 -30.15 8.25
C SER A 107 -39.11 -29.03 9.13
N LYS A 108 -38.26 -28.19 8.55
CA LYS A 108 -37.72 -27.00 9.19
C LYS A 108 -37.76 -25.84 8.21
N GLU A 109 -38.33 -24.74 8.67
CA GLU A 109 -38.33 -23.46 7.99
C GLU A 109 -37.42 -22.47 8.73
N TYR A 110 -36.61 -21.73 7.97
CA TYR A 110 -35.80 -20.64 8.49
C TYR A 110 -36.04 -19.39 7.66
N ALA A 111 -36.36 -18.30 8.33
CA ALA A 111 -36.41 -16.97 7.73
C ALA A 111 -35.21 -16.16 8.23
N ILE A 112 -34.26 -15.87 7.34
CA ILE A 112 -33.09 -15.04 7.64
C ILE A 112 -33.30 -13.66 7.05
N PRO A 113 -33.17 -12.58 7.84
CA PRO A 113 -33.10 -11.24 7.28
C PRO A 113 -31.96 -11.14 6.26
N TYR A 114 -32.30 -10.82 5.03
CA TYR A 114 -31.36 -10.54 3.96
C TYR A 114 -31.40 -9.05 3.70
N ASP A 115 -30.29 -8.39 3.99
CA ASP A 115 -30.01 -7.03 3.59
C ASP A 115 -28.82 -7.09 2.64
N LYS A 116 -28.99 -6.54 1.43
CA LYS A 116 -27.99 -6.65 0.37
C LYS A 116 -26.62 -6.05 0.76
N SER A 117 -26.60 -5.08 1.67
CA SER A 117 -25.39 -4.35 2.06
C SER A 117 -24.66 -5.00 3.25
N THR A 118 -25.37 -5.76 4.09
CA THR A 118 -24.84 -6.29 5.35
C THR A 118 -24.81 -7.82 5.42
N PHE A 119 -25.65 -8.52 4.65
CA PHE A 119 -25.68 -9.98 4.66
C PHE A 119 -24.43 -10.56 4.00
N LYS A 120 -23.63 -11.31 4.77
CA LYS A 120 -22.39 -11.96 4.30
C LYS A 120 -22.52 -13.47 4.22
N GLU A 121 -23.05 -14.08 5.27
CA GLU A 121 -23.24 -15.51 5.35
C GLU A 121 -24.28 -15.91 6.41
N ALA A 122 -24.83 -17.11 6.25
CA ALA A 122 -25.60 -17.78 7.26
C ALA A 122 -25.29 -19.28 7.25
N THR A 123 -25.45 -19.90 8.42
CA THR A 123 -25.48 -21.36 8.55
C THR A 123 -26.87 -21.78 8.97
N LEU A 124 -27.40 -22.78 8.29
CA LEU A 124 -28.71 -23.34 8.57
C LEU A 124 -28.59 -24.84 8.81
N GLY A 125 -29.17 -25.31 9.91
CA GLY A 125 -29.24 -26.74 10.23
C GLY A 125 -30.54 -27.34 9.70
N GLY A 126 -30.45 -28.24 8.73
CA GLY A 126 -31.60 -28.98 8.21
C GLY A 126 -31.90 -30.25 9.01
N CYS A 127 -32.89 -31.00 8.53
CA CYS A 127 -33.33 -32.26 9.12
C CYS A 127 -32.32 -33.42 8.98
N ALA A 128 -31.56 -33.48 7.88
CA ALA A 128 -30.49 -34.46 7.67
C ALA A 128 -29.28 -33.83 6.96
N GLY A 129 -29.03 -32.56 7.22
CA GLY A 129 -27.97 -31.82 6.56
C GLY A 129 -27.76 -30.44 7.15
N ARG A 130 -26.79 -29.73 6.58
CA ARG A 130 -26.46 -28.35 6.91
C ARG A 130 -26.26 -27.59 5.61
N SER A 131 -26.76 -26.36 5.57
CA SER A 131 -26.58 -25.45 4.45
C SER A 131 -25.77 -24.25 4.90
N ASN A 132 -24.74 -23.91 4.12
CA ASN A 132 -24.04 -22.65 4.24
C ASN A 132 -24.52 -21.74 3.12
N VAL A 133 -25.05 -20.58 3.49
CA VAL A 133 -25.53 -19.56 2.55
C VAL A 133 -24.51 -18.44 2.55
N TRP A 134 -24.08 -18.01 1.38
CA TRP A 134 -23.06 -17.00 1.19
C TRP A 134 -23.53 -15.98 0.15
N SER A 135 -23.50 -14.69 0.48
CA SER A 135 -23.68 -13.67 -0.56
C SER A 135 -22.44 -13.56 -1.43
N ILE A 136 -22.61 -13.45 -2.73
CA ILE A 136 -21.56 -13.04 -3.65
C ILE A 136 -21.83 -11.60 -4.04
N HIS A 137 -20.97 -10.70 -3.57
CA HIS A 137 -21.05 -9.27 -3.85
C HIS A 137 -19.69 -8.61 -3.62
N LEU A 138 -19.17 -7.94 -4.64
CA LEU A 138 -17.87 -7.32 -4.57
C LEU A 138 -18.00 -5.82 -4.27
N THR A 139 -17.42 -5.36 -3.17
CA THR A 139 -17.43 -3.94 -2.81
C THR A 139 -16.29 -3.20 -3.51
N GLN A 140 -16.58 -2.03 -4.09
CA GLN A 140 -15.54 -1.18 -4.66
C GLN A 140 -14.56 -0.73 -3.57
N PRO A 141 -13.25 -0.72 -3.83
CA PRO A 141 -12.27 -0.26 -2.87
C PRO A 141 -12.35 1.26 -2.69
N ALA A 142 -12.08 1.75 -1.47
CA ALA A 142 -12.05 3.18 -1.20
C ALA A 142 -10.97 3.91 -2.00
N ALA A 143 -9.84 3.24 -2.25
CA ALA A 143 -8.78 3.66 -3.16
C ALA A 143 -8.63 2.61 -4.26
N ASN A 144 -8.73 3.03 -5.52
CA ASN A 144 -8.71 2.11 -6.66
C ASN A 144 -7.39 2.09 -7.43
N ASN A 145 -6.37 2.86 -7.03
CA ASN A 145 -5.04 2.74 -7.63
C ASN A 145 -4.29 1.58 -6.97
N VAL A 146 -3.60 0.78 -7.78
CA VAL A 146 -2.80 -0.36 -7.31
C VAL A 146 -1.54 -0.50 -8.16
N CYS A 147 -0.42 -0.89 -7.56
CA CYS A 147 0.79 -1.27 -8.29
C CYS A 147 1.11 -2.76 -8.15
N SER A 148 2.14 -3.24 -8.84
CA SER A 148 2.56 -4.65 -8.84
C SER A 148 2.85 -5.22 -7.45
N ASP A 149 3.30 -4.38 -6.52
CA ASP A 149 3.69 -4.75 -5.15
C ASP A 149 2.61 -4.48 -4.11
N ASP A 150 1.47 -3.90 -4.48
CA ASP A 150 0.38 -3.68 -3.54
C ASP A 150 -0.45 -4.96 -3.35
N ALA A 151 -0.86 -5.22 -2.11
CA ALA A 151 -1.76 -6.33 -1.80
C ALA A 151 -3.21 -5.96 -2.13
N ILE A 152 -3.84 -6.73 -3.01
CA ILE A 152 -5.26 -6.65 -3.33
C ILE A 152 -5.99 -7.66 -2.46
N THR A 153 -6.98 -7.22 -1.70
CA THR A 153 -7.88 -8.11 -0.95
C THR A 153 -9.27 -8.05 -1.54
N LEU A 154 -9.78 -9.20 -1.99
CA LEU A 154 -11.13 -9.37 -2.51
C LEU A 154 -11.93 -10.25 -1.54
N ASN A 155 -13.12 -9.80 -1.17
CA ASN A 155 -13.98 -10.45 -0.18
C ASN A 155 -15.31 -10.87 -0.81
N ASN A 156 -16.02 -11.76 -0.13
CA ASN A 156 -17.35 -12.24 -0.49
C ASN A 156 -17.44 -12.83 -1.90
N GLY A 157 -16.40 -13.51 -2.38
CA GLY A 157 -16.43 -14.22 -3.67
C GLY A 157 -16.42 -15.75 -3.55
N TRP A 158 -16.15 -16.43 -4.67
CA TRP A 158 -15.99 -17.90 -4.70
C TRP A 158 -15.21 -18.38 -5.94
N ASN A 159 -15.82 -18.38 -7.13
CA ASN A 159 -15.10 -18.58 -8.39
C ASN A 159 -14.60 -17.23 -8.87
N TRP A 160 -13.29 -17.03 -8.82
CA TRP A 160 -12.67 -15.73 -9.07
C TRP A 160 -12.13 -15.64 -10.49
N GLN A 161 -12.48 -14.56 -11.18
CA GLN A 161 -11.95 -14.23 -12.48
C GLN A 161 -11.39 -12.80 -12.50
N TYR A 162 -10.44 -12.59 -13.39
CA TYR A 162 -9.86 -11.29 -13.65
C TYR A 162 -9.74 -11.03 -15.15
N GLN A 163 -9.68 -9.77 -15.54
CA GLN A 163 -9.31 -9.35 -16.88
C GLN A 163 -8.56 -8.03 -16.85
N TYR A 164 -7.68 -7.83 -17.82
CA TYR A 164 -7.01 -6.54 -18.04
C TYR A 164 -7.72 -5.75 -19.13
N ASP A 165 -7.87 -4.44 -18.93
CA ASP A 165 -8.41 -3.50 -19.93
C ASP A 165 -9.69 -3.98 -20.65
N ALA A 166 -10.55 -4.73 -19.93
CA ALA A 166 -11.81 -5.30 -20.41
C ALA A 166 -11.71 -6.20 -21.67
N THR A 167 -10.61 -6.95 -21.83
CA THR A 167 -10.39 -7.77 -23.03
C THR A 167 -10.94 -9.20 -22.93
N GLU A 168 -10.59 -9.94 -21.87
CA GLU A 168 -10.88 -11.38 -21.74
C GLU A 168 -10.83 -11.81 -20.27
N TRP A 169 -11.90 -12.46 -19.82
CA TRP A 169 -11.98 -13.05 -18.49
C TRP A 169 -11.15 -14.33 -18.37
N LYS A 170 -10.28 -14.37 -17.36
CA LYS A 170 -9.44 -15.52 -17.02
C LYS A 170 -9.66 -15.93 -15.57
N PRO A 171 -9.66 -17.23 -15.25
CA PRO A 171 -9.69 -17.66 -13.86
C PRO A 171 -8.41 -17.20 -13.16
N LEU A 172 -8.57 -16.72 -11.92
CA LEU A 172 -7.42 -16.57 -11.02
C LEU A 172 -6.79 -17.94 -10.70
N PRO A 173 -5.51 -18.01 -10.31
CA PRO A 173 -4.84 -19.26 -9.94
C PRO A 173 -5.68 -20.16 -9.01
N SER A 174 -5.59 -21.47 -9.19
CA SER A 174 -6.45 -22.47 -8.51
C SER A 174 -6.45 -22.35 -6.99
N GLN A 175 -5.35 -21.90 -6.39
CA GLN A 175 -5.22 -21.63 -4.96
C GLN A 175 -6.19 -20.56 -4.42
N PHE A 176 -6.78 -19.73 -5.29
CA PHE A 176 -7.76 -18.71 -4.93
C PHE A 176 -9.20 -19.17 -5.13
N GLN A 177 -9.42 -20.24 -5.90
CA GLN A 177 -10.77 -20.72 -6.21
C GLN A 177 -11.42 -21.39 -5.00
N GLY A 178 -12.74 -21.22 -4.86
CA GLY A 178 -13.50 -21.77 -3.72
C GLY A 178 -13.20 -21.09 -2.39
N LYS A 179 -12.62 -19.88 -2.41
CA LYS A 179 -12.35 -19.08 -1.21
C LYS A 179 -13.24 -17.86 -1.17
N ARG A 180 -13.78 -17.56 0.02
CA ARG A 180 -14.61 -16.37 0.28
C ARG A 180 -13.83 -15.08 0.29
N SER A 181 -12.58 -15.13 0.75
CA SER A 181 -11.65 -13.99 0.82
C SER A 181 -10.30 -14.42 0.26
N ILE A 182 -9.72 -13.58 -0.60
CA ILE A 182 -8.41 -13.81 -1.19
C ILE A 182 -7.57 -12.53 -1.11
N THR A 183 -6.28 -12.70 -0.85
CA THR A 183 -5.29 -11.62 -0.85
C THR A 183 -4.09 -12.06 -1.68
N PHE A 184 -3.63 -11.19 -2.57
CA PHE A 184 -2.49 -11.43 -3.46
C PHE A 184 -1.93 -10.10 -3.97
N ASN A 185 -0.72 -10.12 -4.50
CA ASN A 185 -0.13 -8.97 -5.16
C ASN A 185 -0.35 -9.10 -6.68
N LEU A 186 -0.48 -7.98 -7.39
CA LEU A 186 -0.71 -8.01 -8.85
C LEU A 186 0.42 -8.74 -9.60
N LYS A 187 1.66 -8.69 -9.09
CA LYS A 187 2.79 -9.46 -9.63
C LYS A 187 2.60 -10.98 -9.59
N ASP A 188 1.80 -11.51 -8.65
CA ASP A 188 1.60 -12.95 -8.48
C ASP A 188 0.75 -13.57 -9.60
N ILE A 189 -0.01 -12.74 -10.33
CA ILE A 189 -0.90 -13.19 -11.41
C ILE A 189 -0.39 -12.79 -12.81
N GLY A 190 0.64 -11.92 -12.88
CA GLY A 190 1.34 -11.54 -14.11
C GLY A 190 0.47 -10.87 -15.19
N GLY A 191 1.09 -10.49 -16.31
CA GLY A 191 0.38 -9.95 -17.49
C GLY A 191 -0.15 -8.51 -17.35
N TYR A 192 0.28 -7.78 -16.31
CA TYR A 192 -0.11 -6.39 -16.03
C TYR A 192 0.75 -5.36 -16.79
N ASP A 193 1.87 -5.77 -17.40
CA ASP A 193 2.77 -4.86 -18.10
C ASP A 193 2.04 -4.12 -19.23
N GLY A 194 2.11 -2.78 -19.20
CA GLY A 194 1.45 -1.91 -20.17
C GLY A 194 -0.08 -1.85 -20.05
N LYS A 195 -0.67 -2.47 -19.02
CA LYS A 195 -2.12 -2.43 -18.76
C LYS A 195 -2.48 -1.22 -17.92
N SER A 196 -3.69 -0.69 -18.15
CA SER A 196 -4.18 0.50 -17.45
C SER A 196 -5.10 0.16 -16.29
N GLN A 197 -5.85 -0.94 -16.41
CA GLN A 197 -6.84 -1.37 -15.44
C GLN A 197 -6.90 -2.89 -15.31
N ILE A 198 -7.26 -3.35 -14.12
CA ILE A 198 -7.63 -4.74 -13.85
C ILE A 198 -9.04 -4.78 -13.25
N PHE A 199 -9.81 -5.74 -13.72
CA PHE A 199 -11.18 -5.98 -13.30
C PHE A 199 -11.26 -7.35 -12.65
N PHE A 200 -12.06 -7.47 -11.60
CA PHE A 200 -12.32 -8.72 -10.90
C PHE A 200 -13.81 -8.99 -10.82
N GLN A 201 -14.20 -10.23 -11.05
CA GLN A 201 -15.56 -10.70 -10.79
C GLN A 201 -15.53 -12.00 -10.00
N ALA A 202 -16.61 -12.25 -9.27
CA ALA A 202 -16.81 -13.48 -8.52
C ALA A 202 -18.18 -14.07 -8.82
N GLY A 203 -18.30 -15.38 -8.66
CA GLY A 203 -19.54 -16.07 -8.96
C GLY A 203 -19.44 -17.56 -8.74
N TYR A 204 -20.25 -18.31 -9.48
CA TYR A 204 -20.23 -19.76 -9.48
C TYR A 204 -20.49 -20.29 -10.90
N GLN A 205 -19.66 -21.25 -11.32
CA GLN A 205 -19.65 -21.81 -12.67
C GLN A 205 -19.57 -20.73 -13.76
N THR A 206 -20.65 -20.50 -14.51
CA THR A 206 -20.73 -19.55 -15.63
C THR A 206 -21.46 -18.26 -15.27
N GLN A 207 -21.92 -18.12 -14.03
CA GLN A 207 -22.68 -16.98 -13.54
C GLN A 207 -21.82 -16.14 -12.59
N PHE A 208 -21.78 -14.83 -12.82
CA PHE A 208 -20.91 -13.89 -12.11
C PHE A 208 -21.69 -12.65 -11.69
N THR A 209 -21.31 -12.03 -10.57
CA THR A 209 -21.95 -10.82 -10.02
C THR A 209 -21.22 -9.57 -10.50
N ASN A 210 -21.45 -8.41 -9.87
CA ASN A 210 -20.75 -7.18 -10.20
C ASN A 210 -19.21 -7.30 -10.21
N THR A 211 -18.60 -6.34 -10.90
CA THR A 211 -17.16 -6.23 -11.11
C THR A 211 -16.55 -5.18 -10.19
N VAL A 212 -15.36 -5.45 -9.66
CA VAL A 212 -14.50 -4.45 -9.00
C VAL A 212 -13.36 -4.07 -9.91
N THR A 213 -13.00 -2.78 -9.94
CA THR A 213 -11.99 -2.24 -10.84
C THR A 213 -10.86 -1.55 -10.07
N TYR A 214 -9.62 -1.87 -10.46
CA TYR A 214 -8.44 -1.14 -10.04
C TYR A 214 -7.74 -0.50 -11.24
N LYS A 215 -7.23 0.72 -11.07
CA LYS A 215 -6.29 1.38 -11.96
C LYS A 215 -4.89 0.91 -11.63
N ILE A 216 -4.17 0.44 -12.64
CA ILE A 216 -2.80 -0.01 -12.49
C ILE A 216 -1.89 1.21 -12.62
N ILE A 217 -1.09 1.45 -11.58
CA ILE A 217 -0.07 2.51 -11.56
C ILE A 217 1.31 1.89 -11.30
N PRO A 218 2.41 2.57 -11.68
CA PRO A 218 3.76 2.09 -11.36
C PRO A 218 4.01 2.02 -9.85
N CYS A 219 4.91 1.13 -9.41
CA CYS A 219 5.37 1.13 -8.02
C CYS A 219 6.52 2.11 -7.81
N SER A 220 6.46 2.91 -6.75
CA SER A 220 7.63 3.60 -6.22
C SER A 220 8.67 2.58 -5.73
N PRO A 221 9.98 2.83 -5.93
CA PRO A 221 11.04 2.06 -5.27
C PRO A 221 10.84 2.04 -3.75
N VAL A 222 11.05 0.91 -3.11
CA VAL A 222 10.91 0.78 -1.66
C VAL A 222 12.11 1.44 -0.99
N LEU A 223 11.85 2.25 0.03
CA LEU A 223 12.89 2.83 0.87
C LEU A 223 13.39 1.77 1.84
N ASN A 224 14.67 1.40 1.77
CA ASN A 224 15.23 0.37 2.64
C ASN A 224 15.39 0.90 4.08
N ARG A 225 16.02 2.08 4.23
CA ARG A 225 16.10 2.87 5.47
C ARG A 225 16.73 4.23 5.14
N PRO A 226 16.33 5.33 5.80
CA PRO A 226 17.17 6.54 5.86
C PRO A 226 18.51 6.24 6.55
N SER A 227 19.57 6.97 6.19
CA SER A 227 20.82 6.94 6.95
C SER A 227 20.59 7.40 8.38
N ASP A 228 21.39 6.85 9.30
CA ASP A 228 21.36 7.15 10.73
C ASP A 228 22.72 6.70 11.31
N PRO A 229 23.38 7.49 12.17
CA PRO A 229 23.01 8.84 12.64
C PRO A 229 23.27 9.96 11.63
N ASN A 230 22.41 10.98 11.66
CA ASN A 230 22.55 12.20 10.88
C ASN A 230 22.82 13.40 11.79
N PHE A 231 23.91 14.10 11.52
CA PHE A 231 24.34 15.28 12.27
C PHE A 231 24.37 16.50 11.35
N THR A 232 24.23 17.68 11.92
CA THR A 232 24.70 18.91 11.25
C THR A 232 26.22 18.93 11.24
N ASN A 233 26.81 19.40 10.14
CA ASN A 233 28.26 19.56 10.07
C ASN A 233 28.67 20.82 10.85
N CYS A 234 27.95 21.91 10.64
CA CYS A 234 28.04 23.17 11.36
C CYS A 234 26.89 23.33 12.34
N SER A 235 27.07 24.14 13.38
CA SER A 235 26.03 24.37 14.40
C SER A 235 24.83 25.14 13.88
N TYR A 236 24.97 25.80 12.74
CA TYR A 236 23.98 26.65 12.11
C TYR A 236 23.43 26.08 10.78
N SER A 237 23.06 24.78 10.74
CA SER A 237 21.97 24.23 9.88
C SER A 237 22.26 23.33 8.66
N ASN A 238 23.48 22.84 8.43
CA ASN A 238 23.79 22.08 7.20
C ASN A 238 23.82 20.54 7.37
N GLY A 239 22.88 19.97 8.12
CA GLY A 239 22.73 18.52 8.22
C GLY A 239 22.36 17.86 6.90
N SER A 240 22.52 16.54 6.84
CA SER A 240 22.14 15.77 5.66
C SER A 240 21.63 14.38 6.02
N VAL A 241 20.82 13.81 5.14
CA VAL A 241 20.31 12.44 5.24
C VAL A 241 20.41 11.77 3.88
N ILE A 242 20.78 10.49 3.87
CA ILE A 242 20.88 9.67 2.67
C ILE A 242 19.69 8.71 2.65
N TYR A 243 19.00 8.64 1.52
CA TYR A 243 17.94 7.67 1.27
C TYR A 243 18.44 6.64 0.26
N THR A 244 18.33 5.36 0.61
CA THR A 244 18.68 4.25 -0.28
C THR A 244 17.42 3.46 -0.65
N PHE A 245 17.20 3.32 -1.95
CA PHE A 245 16.01 2.70 -2.53
C PHE A 245 16.30 1.31 -3.10
N SER A 246 15.27 0.47 -3.19
CA SER A 246 15.37 -0.94 -3.60
C SER A 246 15.72 -1.14 -5.08
N ARG A 247 15.51 -0.13 -5.92
CA ARG A 247 15.83 -0.13 -7.35
C ARG A 247 16.24 1.27 -7.81
N PRO A 248 17.00 1.39 -8.92
CA PRO A 248 17.27 2.67 -9.52
C PRO A 248 16.04 3.24 -10.24
N LEU A 249 16.08 4.55 -10.54
CA LEU A 249 15.08 5.22 -11.38
C LEU A 249 15.18 4.75 -12.84
N GLU A 250 14.04 4.63 -13.51
CA GLU A 250 13.95 4.32 -14.93
C GLU A 250 14.26 5.56 -15.79
N THR A 251 15.54 5.80 -16.06
CA THR A 251 16.01 6.97 -16.83
C THR A 251 15.43 7.04 -18.24
N THR A 252 15.19 5.90 -18.88
CA THR A 252 14.57 5.82 -20.22
C THR A 252 13.10 6.28 -20.25
N LYS A 253 12.44 6.29 -19.09
CA LYS A 253 11.06 6.80 -18.93
C LYS A 253 11.02 8.15 -18.20
N GLU A 254 12.19 8.78 -18.03
CA GLU A 254 12.37 10.03 -17.31
C GLU A 254 11.78 9.98 -15.88
N GLU A 255 11.90 8.83 -15.21
CA GLU A 255 11.42 8.68 -13.83
C GLU A 255 12.21 9.59 -12.89
N LYS A 256 11.50 10.35 -12.05
CA LYS A 256 12.06 11.25 -11.03
C LYS A 256 11.38 11.02 -9.70
N TYR A 257 12.11 11.23 -8.60
CA TYR A 257 11.47 11.28 -7.29
C TYR A 257 10.78 12.62 -7.07
N LEU A 258 9.64 12.56 -6.39
CA LEU A 258 8.96 13.66 -5.75
C LEU A 258 9.05 13.45 -4.24
N PHE A 259 9.96 14.18 -3.60
CA PHE A 259 10.20 14.12 -2.17
C PHE A 259 9.38 15.16 -1.44
N ASN A 260 8.86 14.79 -0.27
CA ASN A 260 8.20 15.68 0.66
C ASN A 260 8.78 15.46 2.05
N ARG A 261 9.25 16.54 2.68
CA ARG A 261 9.82 16.52 4.03
C ARG A 261 9.24 17.65 4.85
N ASN A 262 8.76 17.31 6.04
CA ASN A 262 8.14 18.27 6.95
C ASN A 262 8.71 18.09 8.35
N PRO A 263 8.99 19.18 9.09
CA PRO A 263 9.15 19.09 10.52
C PRO A 263 7.94 18.39 11.15
N VAL A 264 8.17 17.48 12.09
CA VAL A 264 7.08 16.76 12.77
C VAL A 264 6.12 17.76 13.42
N GLY A 265 4.81 17.57 13.21
CA GLY A 265 3.77 18.44 13.74
C GLY A 265 3.56 19.76 12.98
N SER A 266 4.26 19.95 11.85
CA SER A 266 4.05 21.08 10.95
C SER A 266 3.33 20.65 9.67
N GLY A 267 2.69 21.61 8.99
CA GLY A 267 2.13 21.39 7.65
C GLY A 267 3.24 21.13 6.61
N PRO A 268 2.87 20.81 5.36
CA PRO A 268 3.85 20.55 4.31
C PRO A 268 4.79 21.75 4.12
N ALA A 269 6.07 21.56 4.44
CA ALA A 269 7.09 22.60 4.48
C ALA A 269 7.98 22.58 3.22
N THR A 270 8.23 21.41 2.63
CA THR A 270 9.07 21.30 1.42
C THR A 270 8.60 20.23 0.45
N SER A 271 8.68 20.53 -0.85
CA SER A 271 8.58 19.56 -1.93
C SER A 271 9.80 19.71 -2.84
N ALA A 272 10.66 18.69 -2.90
CA ALA A 272 11.86 18.67 -3.72
C ALA A 272 11.77 17.55 -4.75
N LYS A 273 12.48 17.69 -5.85
CA LYS A 273 12.63 16.62 -6.85
C LYS A 273 14.02 15.99 -6.73
N SER A 274 14.24 14.86 -7.39
CA SER A 274 15.58 14.24 -7.44
C SER A 274 16.65 15.09 -8.15
N ASP A 275 16.26 16.14 -8.88
CA ASP A 275 17.12 17.13 -9.53
C ASP A 275 17.15 18.49 -8.79
N ASP A 276 16.62 18.55 -7.57
CA ASP A 276 16.72 19.71 -6.70
C ASP A 276 18.19 19.98 -6.29
N PRO A 277 18.67 21.25 -6.27
CA PRO A 277 20.05 21.58 -5.88
C PRO A 277 20.49 21.06 -4.51
N ASP A 278 19.55 20.90 -3.58
CA ASP A 278 19.81 20.36 -2.24
C ASP A 278 19.84 18.83 -2.21
N VAL A 279 19.49 18.16 -3.32
CA VAL A 279 19.53 16.70 -3.46
C VAL A 279 20.72 16.29 -4.33
N GLU A 280 21.68 15.62 -3.72
CA GLU A 280 22.87 15.07 -4.39
C GLU A 280 22.66 13.59 -4.68
N LYS A 281 22.78 13.17 -5.95
CA LYS A 281 22.81 11.75 -6.30
C LYS A 281 24.16 11.15 -5.91
N ILE A 282 24.15 10.21 -4.95
CA ILE A 282 25.36 9.51 -4.48
C ILE A 282 25.62 8.25 -5.31
N SER A 283 24.56 7.56 -5.69
CA SER A 283 24.61 6.39 -6.58
C SER A 283 23.28 6.23 -7.30
N GLU A 284 23.17 5.23 -8.19
CA GLU A 284 21.90 4.87 -8.83
C GLU A 284 20.78 4.52 -7.83
N HIS A 285 21.12 4.15 -6.60
CA HIS A 285 20.16 3.77 -5.56
C HIS A 285 20.04 4.79 -4.44
N SER A 286 20.97 5.76 -4.34
CA SER A 286 21.12 6.58 -3.14
C SER A 286 21.18 8.07 -3.44
N TYR A 287 20.41 8.84 -2.68
CA TYR A 287 20.28 10.29 -2.80
C TYR A 287 20.50 10.93 -1.44
N LYS A 288 21.39 11.92 -1.36
CA LYS A 288 21.72 12.68 -0.17
C LYS A 288 21.01 14.02 -0.22
N TRP A 289 20.12 14.27 0.72
CA TRP A 289 19.50 15.57 0.90
C TRP A 289 20.35 16.39 1.89
N LYS A 290 20.79 17.57 1.47
CA LYS A 290 21.68 18.47 2.21
C LYS A 290 20.91 19.63 2.85
N ASN A 291 21.63 20.45 3.61
CA ASN A 291 21.14 21.73 4.14
C ASN A 291 19.90 21.58 5.04
N ILE A 292 19.89 20.53 5.87
CA ILE A 292 18.79 20.23 6.78
C ILE A 292 19.14 20.73 8.19
N PRO A 293 18.35 21.65 8.76
CA PRO A 293 18.53 22.07 10.14
C PRO A 293 18.36 20.91 11.15
N PRO A 294 18.84 21.07 12.39
CA PRO A 294 18.52 20.14 13.47
C PRO A 294 17.00 20.06 13.69
N GLY A 295 16.48 18.85 13.86
CA GLY A 295 15.05 18.65 14.06
C GLY A 295 14.60 17.22 13.81
N GLN A 296 13.33 16.98 14.10
CA GLN A 296 12.61 15.75 13.77
C GLN A 296 11.79 15.98 12.51
N TYR A 297 11.87 15.04 11.56
CA TYR A 297 11.25 15.20 10.25
C TYR A 297 10.45 13.96 9.86
N GLU A 298 9.30 14.20 9.22
CA GLU A 298 8.54 13.23 8.47
C GLU A 298 8.96 13.29 7.00
N PHE A 299 9.12 12.12 6.38
CA PHE A 299 9.48 11.95 4.99
C PHE A 299 8.41 11.11 4.29
N LYS A 300 7.94 11.64 3.15
CA LYS A 300 7.13 10.91 2.18
C LYS A 300 7.71 11.14 0.80
N TYR A 301 7.53 10.17 -0.07
CA TYR A 301 7.96 10.25 -1.44
C TYR A 301 7.06 9.43 -2.36
N GLN A 302 7.09 9.79 -3.64
CA GLN A 302 6.65 8.94 -4.75
C GLN A 302 7.57 9.19 -5.94
N THR A 303 7.50 8.36 -6.99
CA THR A 303 8.09 8.69 -8.28
C THR A 303 7.07 9.25 -9.26
N GLN A 304 7.57 9.91 -10.30
CA GLN A 304 6.79 10.46 -11.40
C GLN A 304 7.53 10.24 -12.71
N PHE A 305 6.80 9.89 -13.77
CA PHE A 305 7.34 9.65 -15.11
C PHE A 305 7.11 10.86 -16.05
N ALA A 306 7.68 10.83 -17.26
CA ALA A 306 7.67 11.94 -18.24
C ALA A 306 6.31 12.64 -18.47
N ASN A 307 5.21 11.90 -18.40
CA ASN A 307 3.84 12.39 -18.60
C ASN A 307 3.13 12.80 -17.29
N ASN A 308 3.89 13.08 -16.23
CA ASN A 308 3.40 13.33 -14.88
C ASN A 308 2.65 12.16 -14.22
N THR A 309 2.69 10.94 -14.78
CA THR A 309 2.06 9.76 -14.16
C THR A 309 2.72 9.48 -12.82
N PRO A 310 1.98 9.56 -11.70
CA PRO A 310 2.51 9.23 -10.39
C PRO A 310 2.59 7.72 -10.21
N SER A 311 3.60 7.27 -9.48
CA SER A 311 3.63 5.93 -8.90
C SER A 311 3.00 5.93 -7.51
N THR A 312 3.07 4.79 -6.81
CA THR A 312 2.55 4.67 -5.44
C THR A 312 3.20 5.65 -4.47
N MET A 313 2.39 6.24 -3.59
CA MET A 313 2.87 7.08 -2.49
C MET A 313 3.37 6.19 -1.35
N SER A 314 4.57 6.48 -0.85
CA SER A 314 5.12 5.78 0.31
C SER A 314 4.38 6.08 1.62
N ALA A 315 4.54 5.16 2.57
CA ALA A 315 4.21 5.41 3.96
C ALA A 315 5.11 6.52 4.55
N VAL A 316 4.62 7.17 5.62
CA VAL A 316 5.43 8.16 6.35
C VAL A 316 6.60 7.46 7.03
N THR A 317 7.81 7.96 6.81
CA THR A 317 9.02 7.54 7.52
C THR A 317 9.57 8.71 8.31
N ASN A 318 10.09 8.48 9.51
CA ASN A 318 10.66 9.53 10.35
C ASN A 318 12.19 9.47 10.36
N PHE A 319 12.83 10.62 10.51
CA PHE A 319 14.26 10.72 10.76
C PHE A 319 14.58 11.95 11.61
N THR A 320 15.76 11.92 12.24
CA THR A 320 16.26 13.03 13.06
C THR A 320 17.53 13.59 12.44
N ILE A 321 17.68 14.91 12.48
CA ILE A 321 18.96 15.59 12.36
C ILE A 321 19.32 16.13 13.74
N THR A 322 20.47 15.71 14.28
CA THR A 322 20.98 16.21 15.56
C THR A 322 22.10 17.22 15.34
N GLN A 323 22.36 18.08 16.32
CA GLN A 323 23.52 18.97 16.25
C GLN A 323 24.83 18.16 16.30
N ASN A 324 25.91 18.75 15.78
CA ASN A 324 27.24 18.15 15.88
C ASN A 324 27.54 17.76 17.34
N PRO A 325 27.90 16.49 17.63
CA PRO A 325 28.14 16.03 19.00
C PRO A 325 29.31 16.75 19.68
N ASN A 326 30.23 17.34 18.90
CA ASN A 326 31.34 18.12 19.44
C ASN A 326 30.92 19.53 19.90
N GLY A 327 29.65 19.91 19.69
CA GLY A 327 29.16 21.26 19.98
C GLY A 327 29.63 22.30 18.95
N PRO A 328 29.29 23.59 19.16
CA PRO A 328 29.71 24.66 18.27
C PRO A 328 31.21 24.84 18.22
N LEU A 329 31.70 25.14 17.01
CA LEU A 329 33.04 25.67 16.86
C LEU A 329 33.10 26.94 17.71
N THR A 330 34.17 27.07 18.48
CA THR A 330 34.46 28.24 19.30
C THR A 330 35.95 28.41 19.29
N PHE A 331 36.43 29.64 19.39
CA PHE A 331 37.84 29.91 19.56
C PHE A 331 38.08 31.03 20.54
N LYS A 332 39.26 31.02 21.16
CA LYS A 332 39.78 32.11 21.97
C LYS A 332 41.01 32.68 21.33
N VAL A 333 41.14 33.99 21.43
CA VAL A 333 42.29 34.76 20.97
C VAL A 333 43.01 35.34 22.18
N LYS A 334 44.33 35.24 22.18
CA LYS A 334 45.20 35.89 23.17
C LYS A 334 46.35 36.57 22.43
N GLU A 335 46.50 37.86 22.65
CA GLU A 335 47.65 38.63 22.14
C GLU A 335 48.93 38.25 22.92
N ILE A 336 50.03 38.14 22.20
CA ILE A 336 51.38 37.96 22.75
C ILE A 336 52.18 39.18 22.35
N MET A 337 52.47 40.03 23.34
CA MET A 337 53.35 41.19 23.16
C MET A 337 54.78 40.73 22.81
N PRO A 338 55.48 41.43 21.92
CA PRO A 338 56.90 41.16 21.66
C PRO A 338 57.73 41.51 22.90
N THR A 339 58.91 40.88 23.03
CA THR A 339 59.80 41.10 24.18
C THR A 339 60.28 42.56 24.26
N CYS A 340 60.56 43.17 23.10
CA CYS A 340 60.84 44.60 22.92
C CYS A 340 60.13 45.13 21.67
N SER A 341 60.02 46.45 21.52
CA SER A 341 59.35 47.09 20.37
C SER A 341 59.96 46.76 19.00
N GLU A 342 61.21 46.27 18.94
CA GLU A 342 61.88 45.87 17.69
C GLU A 342 61.89 44.34 17.49
N ASP A 343 61.39 43.56 18.47
CA ASP A 343 61.39 42.11 18.39
C ASP A 343 60.20 41.60 17.55
N THR A 344 60.42 40.49 16.84
CA THR A 344 59.41 39.84 15.99
C THR A 344 58.83 38.58 16.64
N ASP A 345 59.02 38.45 17.96
CA ASP A 345 58.53 37.34 18.76
C ASP A 345 57.12 37.60 19.33
N GLY A 346 56.46 38.68 18.93
CA GLY A 346 55.03 38.90 19.15
C GLY A 346 54.16 37.91 18.36
N GLY A 347 52.86 37.88 18.63
CA GLY A 347 51.94 37.03 17.88
C GLY A 347 50.53 36.98 18.45
N ILE A 348 49.72 36.14 17.84
CA ILE A 348 48.34 35.88 18.24
C ILE A 348 48.24 34.39 18.56
N GLU A 349 47.99 34.04 19.81
CA GLU A 349 47.67 32.68 20.21
C GLU A 349 46.18 32.42 20.03
N ILE A 350 45.87 31.39 19.26
CA ILE A 350 44.50 30.92 19.04
C ILE A 350 44.32 29.54 19.66
N SER A 351 43.16 29.32 20.29
CA SER A 351 42.74 28.01 20.78
C SER A 351 41.31 27.73 20.35
N ALA A 352 41.14 26.71 19.52
CA ALA A 352 39.84 26.23 19.06
C ALA A 352 39.33 25.06 19.91
N SER A 353 38.01 25.00 20.08
CA SER A 353 37.26 23.91 20.71
C SER A 353 35.91 23.70 20.01
N GLY A 354 35.35 22.49 20.11
CA GLY A 354 34.12 22.10 19.41
C GLY A 354 34.28 21.98 17.90
N GLY A 355 33.18 21.94 17.13
CA GLY A 355 33.24 21.71 15.67
C GLY A 355 33.93 20.39 15.28
N THR A 356 34.40 20.27 14.04
CA THR A 356 35.06 19.03 13.57
C THR A 356 36.51 19.27 13.13
N PRO A 357 37.52 18.74 13.86
CA PRO A 357 38.91 18.79 13.41
C PRO A 357 39.15 18.11 12.03
N PRO A 358 40.18 18.50 11.27
CA PRO A 358 41.22 19.50 11.60
C PRO A 358 40.71 20.95 11.56
N TYR A 359 41.41 21.83 12.29
CA TYR A 359 41.14 23.28 12.30
C TYR A 359 42.10 24.04 11.40
N TYR A 360 41.61 25.18 10.90
CA TYR A 360 42.32 26.11 10.07
C TYR A 360 42.07 27.53 10.55
N TYR A 361 42.99 28.46 10.28
CA TYR A 361 42.77 29.89 10.49
C TYR A 361 42.88 30.65 9.17
N LEU A 362 42.19 31.78 9.10
CA LEU A 362 42.34 32.82 8.08
C LEU A 362 42.72 34.11 8.79
N LEU A 363 43.69 34.84 8.25
CA LEU A 363 44.14 36.12 8.79
C LEU A 363 43.72 37.27 7.86
N ASP A 364 43.24 38.37 8.43
CA ASP A 364 42.97 39.63 7.74
C ASP A 364 42.12 39.52 6.46
N GLY A 365 41.09 38.67 6.50
CA GLY A 365 40.16 38.49 5.40
C GLY A 365 40.68 37.64 4.24
N GLU A 366 41.73 36.84 4.48
CA GLU A 366 42.15 35.78 3.56
C GLU A 366 40.95 34.96 3.07
N PRO A 367 40.89 34.61 1.77
CA PRO A 367 39.82 33.77 1.26
C PRO A 367 39.93 32.36 1.83
N LEU A 368 38.80 31.66 1.98
CA LEU A 368 38.75 30.27 2.47
C LEU A 368 39.70 29.29 1.74
N ALA A 369 40.01 29.56 0.47
CA ALA A 369 40.97 28.80 -0.32
C ALA A 369 42.42 28.87 0.20
N GLN A 370 42.74 29.85 1.05
CA GLN A 370 44.06 30.11 1.65
C GLN A 370 44.14 29.72 3.14
N LYS A 371 43.16 28.96 3.65
CA LYS A 371 43.11 28.56 5.06
C LYS A 371 44.38 27.82 5.52
N HIS A 372 44.90 28.22 6.69
CA HIS A 372 46.14 27.69 7.25
C HIS A 372 45.85 26.65 8.34
N PRO A 373 46.28 25.37 8.19
CA PRO A 373 46.02 24.35 9.20
C PRO A 373 46.80 24.63 10.49
N PHE A 374 46.18 24.37 11.64
CA PHE A 374 46.85 24.47 12.94
C PHE A 374 46.37 23.40 13.93
N ILE A 375 47.14 23.21 15.00
CA ILE A 375 46.79 22.35 16.14
C ILE A 375 46.53 23.27 17.33
N SER A 376 45.36 23.16 17.96
CA SER A 376 44.97 24.02 19.09
C SER A 376 45.70 23.63 20.38
N PRO A 377 46.31 24.58 21.14
CA PRO A 377 46.51 25.99 20.80
C PRO A 377 47.70 26.23 19.85
N TYR A 378 47.64 27.30 19.05
CA TYR A 378 48.68 27.67 18.08
C TYR A 378 48.99 29.17 18.12
N LYS A 379 50.27 29.53 17.98
CA LYS A 379 50.73 30.92 17.87
C LYS A 379 50.94 31.31 16.40
N ILE A 380 50.13 32.23 15.91
CA ILE A 380 50.33 32.90 14.62
C ILE A 380 51.42 33.97 14.80
N PRO A 381 52.55 33.90 14.08
CA PRO A 381 53.60 34.91 14.19
C PRO A 381 53.16 36.22 13.51
N ILE A 382 53.26 37.34 14.23
CA ILE A 382 52.93 38.68 13.73
C ILE A 382 54.20 39.54 13.78
N LYS A 383 54.50 40.24 12.67
CA LYS A 383 55.74 41.01 12.51
C LYS A 383 55.57 42.52 12.65
N THR A 384 54.33 43.00 12.65
CA THR A 384 54.00 44.41 12.64
C THR A 384 52.87 44.70 13.62
N ASP A 385 52.94 45.81 14.34
CA ASP A 385 51.86 46.25 15.21
C ASP A 385 50.62 46.61 14.37
N GLY A 386 49.42 46.27 14.87
CA GLY A 386 48.19 46.51 14.15
C GLY A 386 46.99 45.76 14.71
N THR A 387 45.83 46.02 14.13
CA THR A 387 44.61 45.24 14.37
C THR A 387 44.54 44.11 13.36
N TYR A 388 44.44 42.89 13.85
CA TYR A 388 44.33 41.68 13.03
C TYR A 388 42.96 41.04 13.23
N THR A 389 42.39 40.51 12.15
CA THR A 389 41.15 39.72 12.23
C THR A 389 41.49 38.25 12.00
N VAL A 390 41.08 37.38 12.93
CA VAL A 390 41.26 35.93 12.79
C VAL A 390 39.89 35.28 12.67
N ILE A 391 39.72 34.44 11.65
CA ILE A 391 38.58 33.53 11.50
C ILE A 391 39.10 32.12 11.69
N VAL A 392 38.43 31.33 12.55
CA VAL A 392 38.76 29.90 12.72
C VAL A 392 37.74 29.08 11.94
N VAL A 393 38.26 28.09 11.21
CA VAL A 393 37.48 27.24 10.32
C VAL A 393 37.72 25.77 10.61
N ASP A 394 36.69 24.94 10.56
CA ASP A 394 36.81 23.49 10.77
C ASP A 394 36.91 22.68 9.45
N LYS A 395 36.92 21.34 9.56
CA LYS A 395 36.98 20.42 8.42
C LYS A 395 35.85 20.62 7.40
N TYR A 396 34.67 21.00 7.87
CA TYR A 396 33.47 21.19 7.06
C TYR A 396 33.26 22.63 6.62
N ASN A 397 34.28 23.48 6.80
CA ASN A 397 34.25 24.91 6.53
C ASN A 397 33.20 25.66 7.37
N CYS A 398 32.96 25.21 8.60
CA CYS A 398 32.24 26.01 9.58
C CYS A 398 33.17 27.11 10.09
N GLU A 399 32.72 28.36 10.07
CA GLU A 399 33.50 29.56 10.39
C GLU A 399 32.99 30.17 11.70
N GLU A 400 33.92 30.63 12.53
CA GLU A 400 33.68 31.42 13.75
C GLU A 400 34.66 32.58 13.85
#